data_AF-A0A7X2LML5-F1
#
_entry.id   AF-A0A7X2LML5-F1
#
_cell.length_a   1.000
_cell.length_b   1.000
_cell.length_c   1.000
_cell.angle_alpha   90.00
_cell.angle_beta   90.00
_cell.angle_gamma   90.00
#
_symmetry.space_group_name_H-M   'P 1'
#
loop_
_entity.id
_entity.type
_entity.pdbx_description
1 polymer ?
#
loop_
_entity_poly.entity_id
_entity_poly.type
_entity_poly.pdbx_seq_one_letter_code
_entity_poly.pdbx_strand_id
1 'polypeptide(L)' 'MFLVMKYERMTMTLAEVCEEISLEVGTAHNKISAGTFPIPTRKEGRNRVADVRDVGDYLDRQRQEAKEAYEIRH' A
#
# COMPACT_ATOMS: atom_id res chain seq x y z
N MET A 1 -2.89 18.90 6.43
CA MET A 1 -2.50 18.24 7.70
C MET A 1 -3.64 18.37 8.72
N PHE A 2 -4.67 17.53 8.64
CA PHE A 2 -5.82 17.57 9.57
C PHE A 2 -6.33 16.16 9.96
N LEU A 3 -6.06 15.14 9.13
CA LEU A 3 -6.39 13.72 9.38
C LEU A 3 -5.43 13.02 10.37
N VAL A 4 -4.16 13.44 10.45
CA VAL A 4 -3.19 13.03 11.49
C VAL A 4 -3.71 13.36 12.90
N MET A 5 -4.47 14.45 13.02
CA MET A 5 -5.02 14.94 14.29
C MET A 5 -6.33 14.24 14.70
N LYS A 6 -6.96 13.44 13.82
CA LYS A 6 -8.27 12.80 14.07
C LYS A 6 -8.16 11.29 14.37
N TYR A 7 -7.10 10.62 13.90
CA TYR A 7 -6.94 9.16 14.01
C TYR A 7 -5.58 8.69 14.57
N GLU A 8 -4.68 9.61 14.95
CA GLU A 8 -3.42 9.37 15.71
C GLU A 8 -2.47 8.26 15.19
N ARG A 9 -2.63 7.75 13.96
CA ARG A 9 -1.76 6.68 13.44
C ARG A 9 -1.39 6.92 11.98
N MET A 10 -0.08 6.89 11.71
CA MET A 10 0.52 7.01 10.38
C MET A 10 0.76 5.63 9.74
N THR A 11 0.20 4.57 10.33
CA THR A 11 0.47 3.19 9.96
C THR A 11 -0.81 2.42 9.67
N MET A 12 -0.75 1.59 8.64
CA MET A 12 -1.81 0.66 8.26
C MET A 12 -1.30 -0.76 8.48
N THR A 13 -2.15 -1.63 9.03
CA THR A 13 -1.90 -3.06 9.08
C THR A 13 -1.86 -3.65 7.68
N LEU A 14 -1.18 -4.80 7.52
CA LEU A 14 -1.14 -5.48 6.24
C LEU A 14 -2.54 -5.78 5.67
N ALA A 15 -3.51 -6.10 6.52
CA ALA A 15 -4.89 -6.34 6.11
C ALA A 15 -5.53 -5.08 5.49
N GLU A 16 -5.42 -3.93 6.16
CA GLU A 16 -5.93 -2.66 5.64
C GLU A 16 -5.24 -2.28 4.33
N VAL A 17 -3.91 -2.44 4.23
CA VAL A 17 -3.18 -2.20 2.97
C VAL A 17 -3.70 -3.09 1.84
N CYS A 18 -3.94 -4.37 2.14
CA CYS A 18 -4.43 -5.34 1.17
C CYS A 18 -5.83 -4.99 0.67
N GLU A 19 -6.72 -4.54 1.55
CA GLU A 19 -8.05 -4.03 1.18
C GLU A 19 -7.94 -2.83 0.25
N GLU A 20 -7.10 -1.85 0.56
CA GLU A 20 -6.92 -0.64 -0.26
C GLU A 20 -6.37 -0.94 -1.66
N ILE A 21 -5.39 -1.84 -1.77
CA ILE A 21 -4.78 -2.17 -3.06
C ILE A 21 -5.48 -3.35 -3.77
N SER A 22 -6.62 -3.82 -3.25
CA SER A 22 -7.38 -4.97 -3.76
C SER A 22 -6.52 -6.23 -3.96
N LEU A 23 -5.64 -6.52 -2.99
CA LEU A 23 -4.79 -7.71 -2.97
C LEU A 23 -5.22 -8.65 -1.85
N GLU A 24 -5.20 -9.96 -2.10
CA GLU A 24 -5.51 -10.94 -1.06
C GLU A 24 -4.36 -11.06 -0.04
N VAL A 25 -4.69 -11.19 1.25
CA VAL A 25 -3.71 -11.12 2.36
C VAL A 25 -2.68 -12.25 2.30
N GLY A 26 -3.10 -13.48 1.98
CA GLY A 26 -2.20 -14.61 1.75
C GLY A 26 -1.21 -14.36 0.61
N THR A 27 -1.68 -13.77 -0.48
CA THR A 27 -0.89 -13.36 -1.63
C THR A 27 0.10 -12.26 -1.25
N ALA A 28 -0.30 -11.31 -0.41
CA ALA A 28 0.59 -10.31 0.14
C ALA A 28 1.69 -10.96 1.01
N HIS A 29 1.34 -11.91 1.87
CA HIS A 29 2.32 -12.67 2.65
C HIS A 29 3.32 -13.42 1.77
N ASN A 30 2.86 -14.06 0.70
CA ASN A 30 3.73 -14.74 -0.27
C ASN A 30 4.68 -13.76 -0.96
N LYS A 31 4.17 -12.61 -1.42
CA LYS A 31 4.99 -11.55 -2.03
C LYS A 31 6.02 -10.97 -1.05
N ILE A 32 5.64 -10.76 0.21
CA ILE A 32 6.54 -10.29 1.26
C ILE A 32 7.65 -11.31 1.51
N SER A 33 7.29 -12.60 1.63
CA SER A 33 8.25 -13.69 1.81
C SER A 33 9.22 -13.79 0.63
N ALA A 34 8.72 -13.54 -0.58
CA ALA A 34 9.51 -13.49 -1.81
C ALA A 34 10.28 -12.17 -2.02
N GLY A 35 10.14 -11.19 -1.14
CA GLY A 35 10.77 -9.87 -1.28
C GLY A 35 10.24 -9.02 -2.45
N THR A 36 9.06 -9.36 -2.98
CA THR A 36 8.45 -8.73 -4.17
C THR A 36 7.20 -7.91 -3.86
N PHE A 37 6.94 -7.64 -2.58
CA PHE A 37 5.81 -6.82 -2.18
C PHE A 37 6.07 -5.34 -2.57
N PRO A 38 5.12 -4.67 -3.25
CA PRO A 38 5.39 -3.39 -3.91
C PRO A 38 5.46 -2.18 -2.97
N ILE A 39 5.01 -2.34 -1.71
CA ILE A 39 4.97 -1.28 -0.71
C ILE A 39 5.93 -1.64 0.44
N PRO A 40 6.80 -0.73 0.90
CA PRO A 40 7.60 -0.94 2.09
C PRO A 40 6.74 -1.34 3.31
N THR A 41 7.12 -2.44 3.96
CA THR A 41 6.45 -2.88 5.20
C THR A 41 7.47 -3.18 6.28
N ARG A 42 7.10 -2.91 7.53
CA ARG A 42 7.91 -3.23 8.70
C ARG A 42 7.15 -4.13 9.67
N LYS A 43 7.89 -4.86 10.50
CA LYS A 43 7.30 -5.61 11.62
C LYS A 43 7.11 -4.66 12.81
N GLU A 44 5.93 -4.69 13.41
CA GLU A 44 5.61 -3.98 14.64
C GLU A 44 4.98 -4.99 15.61
N GLY A 45 5.81 -5.51 16.51
CA GLY A 45 5.46 -6.66 17.35
C GLY A 45 5.17 -7.91 16.51
N ARG A 46 3.97 -8.48 16.68
CA ARG A 46 3.50 -9.64 15.89
C ARG A 46 2.90 -9.25 14.53
N ASN A 47 2.58 -7.97 14.35
CA ASN A 47 1.89 -7.49 13.16
C ASN A 47 2.87 -6.92 12.15
N ARG A 48 2.43 -6.85 10.89
CA ARG A 48 3.13 -6.16 9.83
C ARG A 48 2.33 -4.92 9.44
N VAL A 49 3.03 -3.79 9.33
CA VAL A 49 2.45 -2.50 9.04
C VAL A 49 3.17 -1.80 7.89
N ALA A 50 2.47 -0.95 7.16
CA ALA A 50 3.01 -0.01 6.18
C ALA A 50 2.74 1.43 6.64
N ASP A 51 3.55 2.39 6.19
CA ASP A 51 3.24 3.81 6.37
C ASP A 51 2.13 4.21 5.38
N VAL A 52 1.16 5.01 5.82
CA VAL A 52 0.06 5.50 4.97
C VAL A 52 0.61 6.26 3.75
N ARG A 53 1.73 6.97 3.89
CA ARG A 53 2.35 7.73 2.80
C ARG A 53 2.89 6.81 1.70
N ASP A 54 3.56 5.72 2.09
CA ASP A 54 4.10 4.74 1.14
C ASP A 54 2.99 4.04 0.35
N VAL A 55 1.84 3.78 1.01
CA VAL A 55 0.64 3.24 0.35
C VAL A 55 0.07 4.26 -0.64
N GLY A 56 -0.01 5.54 -0.25
CA GLY A 56 -0.43 6.63 -1.13
C GLY A 56 0.45 6.76 -2.36
N ASP A 57 1.78 6.78 -2.18
CA ASP A 57 2.75 6.88 -3.28
C ASP A 57 2.64 5.70 -4.25
N TYR A 58 2.29 4.50 -3.78
CA TYR A 58 2.02 3.36 -4.64
C TYR A 58 0.75 3.54 -5.48
N LEU A 59 -0.34 4.00 -4.87
CA LEU A 59 -1.60 4.25 -5.58
C LEU A 59 -1.45 5.37 -6.61
N ASP A 60 -0.71 6.43 -6.29
CA ASP A 60 -0.44 7.52 -7.22
C ASP A 60 0.38 7.05 -8.44
N ARG A 61 1.37 6.18 -8.24
CA ARG A 61 2.09 5.54 -9.35
C ARG A 61 1.17 4.69 -10.23
N GLN A 62 0.34 3.84 -9.63
CA GLN A 62 -0.64 3.03 -10.37
C GLN A 62 -1.61 3.91 -11.19
N ARG A 63 -2.06 5.03 -10.61
CA ARG A 63 -2.91 5.99 -11.30
C ARG A 63 -2.20 6.65 -12.48
N GLN A 64 -0.93 7.03 -12.31
CA GLN A 64 -0.14 7.65 -13.37
C GLN A 64 0.11 6.67 -14.53
N GLU A 65 0.49 5.43 -14.23
CA GLU A 65 0.64 4.35 -15.23
C GLU A 65 -0.66 4.12 -16.02
N ALA A 66 -1.79 4.07 -15.33
CA ALA A 66 -3.10 3.91 -15.97
C ALA A 66 -3.45 5.08 -16.89
N LYS A 67 -3.09 6.31 -16.49
CA LYS A 67 -3.31 7.52 -17.29
C LYS A 67 -2.44 7.51 -18.55
N GLU A 68 -1.15 7.21 -18.42
CA GLU A 68 -0.23 7.11 -19.55
C GLU A 68 -0.69 6.02 -20.54
N ALA A 69 -1.12 4.86 -20.04
CA ALA A 69 -1.66 3.79 -20.88
C ALA A 69 -2.93 4.21 -21.64
N TYR A 70 -3.77 5.06 -21.04
CA TYR A 70 -4.95 5.62 -21.71
C TYR A 70 -4.56 6.61 -22.82
N GLU A 71 -3.59 7.49 -22.57
CA GLU A 71 -3.08 8.49 -23.52
C GLU A 71 -2.35 7.86 -24.71
N ILE A 72 -1.65 6.74 -24.54
CA ILE A 72 -0.97 6.03 -25.65
C ILE A 72 -1.99 5.35 -26.59
N ARG A 73 -3.16 4.98 -26.07
CA ARG A 73 -4.17 4.19 -26.79
C ARG A 73 -5.16 5.05 -27.59
N HIS A 74 -5.19 6.37 -27.36
CA HIS A 74 -6.08 7.33 -28.03
C HIS A 74 -5.28 8.38 -28.79
#